data_AF-A0AAF0QRQ5-F1
#
_entry.id   AF-A0AAF0QRQ5-F1
#
_cell.length_a   1.000
_cell.length_b   1.000
_cell.length_c   1.000
_cell.angle_alpha   90.00
_cell.angle_beta   90.00
_cell.angle_gamma   90.00
#
_symmetry.space_group_name_H-M   'P 1'
#
loop_
_entity.id
_entity.type
_entity.pdbx_description
1 polymer ?
#
loop_
_entity_poly.entity_id
_entity_poly.type
_entity_poly.pdbx_seq_one_letter_code
_entity_poly.pdbx_strand_id
1 'polypeptide(L)'
;MEGKKTKGRQKIPIKKIENKDALLTTFSKRREGLYKKASELVTECDVDIGIMMISPAGKPHSFFHPTVDAIISRFQNPDMQLSQGIHLDTITARNKVNELKNRLEELDVVEDATIARTTFYDQVVEIRQIGWWESIEQLNADEVTIFEAWLSDTCSKMRHHSNH
;
A
#
# COMPACT_ATOMS: atom_id res chain seq x y z
N MET A 1 -17.49 -1.19 27.30
CA MET A 1 -16.06 -0.77 27.27
C MET A 1 -15.34 -1.64 26.26
N GLU A 2 -15.03 -1.10 25.09
CA GLU A 2 -14.32 -1.84 24.03
C GLU A 2 -12.85 -2.03 24.45
N GLY A 3 -12.42 -3.28 24.63
CA GLY A 3 -11.05 -3.62 25.01
C GLY A 3 -10.05 -3.39 23.88
N LYS A 4 -8.80 -3.05 24.21
CA LYS A 4 -7.71 -2.89 23.21
C LYS A 4 -7.50 -4.18 22.42
N LYS A 5 -7.59 -4.08 21.08
CA LYS A 5 -7.45 -5.20 20.12
C LYS A 5 -6.07 -5.87 20.13
N THR A 6 -4.98 -5.17 20.50
CA THR A 6 -3.63 -5.75 20.56
C THR A 6 -2.81 -5.23 21.73
N LYS A 7 -1.77 -5.99 22.12
CA LYS A 7 -0.80 -5.59 23.14
C LYS A 7 0.17 -4.48 22.67
N GLY A 8 0.16 -4.09 21.39
CA GLY A 8 1.12 -3.11 20.84
C GLY A 8 2.58 -3.58 20.86
N ARG A 9 3.53 -2.66 20.64
CA ARG A 9 4.97 -2.96 20.63
C ARG A 9 5.44 -3.40 22.02
N GLN A 10 5.93 -4.64 22.11
CA GLN A 10 6.47 -5.21 23.33
C GLN A 10 7.98 -5.02 23.40
N LYS A 11 8.51 -4.65 24.56
CA LYS A 11 9.95 -4.62 24.81
C LYS A 11 10.47 -6.06 24.89
N ILE A 12 11.53 -6.35 24.14
CA ILE A 12 12.21 -7.65 24.16
C ILE A 12 13.68 -7.47 24.54
N PRO A 13 14.30 -8.42 25.26
CA PRO A 13 15.71 -8.36 25.59
C PRO A 13 16.60 -8.46 24.33
N ILE A 14 17.75 -7.79 24.34
CA ILE A 14 18.77 -7.88 23.28
C ILE A 14 19.59 -9.15 23.52
N LYS A 15 19.00 -10.28 23.17
CA LYS A 15 19.60 -11.62 23.18
C LYS A 15 19.05 -12.42 21.99
N LYS A 16 19.61 -13.61 21.76
CA LYS A 16 19.11 -14.52 20.73
C LYS A 16 17.62 -14.85 20.97
N ILE A 17 16.81 -14.76 19.92
CA ILE A 17 15.40 -15.17 19.95
C ILE A 17 15.36 -16.67 19.64
N GLU A 18 14.92 -17.46 20.62
CA GLU A 18 14.89 -18.93 20.49
C GLU A 18 13.71 -19.42 19.65
N ASN A 19 12.56 -18.74 19.71
CA ASN A 19 11.42 -19.08 18.89
C ASN A 19 11.72 -18.73 17.41
N LYS A 20 11.68 -19.75 16.53
CA LYS A 20 12.09 -19.63 15.12
C LYS A 20 11.20 -18.67 14.33
N ASP A 21 9.89 -18.70 14.51
CA ASP A 21 8.96 -17.83 13.78
C ASP A 21 9.11 -16.38 14.20
N ALA A 22 9.25 -16.14 15.51
CA ALA A 22 9.54 -14.82 16.06
C ALA A 22 10.91 -14.32 15.61
N LEU A 23 11.92 -15.19 15.49
CA LEU A 23 13.25 -14.86 14.98
C LEU A 23 13.19 -14.44 13.50
N LEU A 24 12.53 -15.22 12.65
CA LEU A 24 12.37 -14.90 11.22
C LEU A 24 11.58 -13.60 11.01
N THR A 25 10.47 -13.44 11.73
CA THR A 25 9.65 -12.22 11.67
C THR A 25 10.44 -11.00 12.14
N THR A 26 11.18 -11.14 13.25
CA THR A 26 12.02 -10.06 13.79
C THR A 26 13.15 -9.72 12.84
N PHE A 27 13.80 -10.71 12.23
CA PHE A 27 14.83 -10.50 11.23
C PHE A 27 14.29 -9.66 10.07
N SER A 28 13.16 -10.05 9.48
CA SER A 28 12.56 -9.32 8.36
C SER A 28 12.27 -7.86 8.73
N LYS A 29 11.60 -7.64 9.86
CA LYS A 29 11.24 -6.28 10.33
C LYS A 29 12.46 -5.43 10.68
N ARG A 30 13.47 -6.00 11.34
CA ARG A 30 14.69 -5.27 11.72
C ARG A 30 15.57 -4.98 10.52
N ARG A 31 15.70 -5.92 9.57
CA ARG A 31 16.41 -5.71 8.30
C ARG A 31 15.80 -4.53 7.54
N GLU A 32 14.48 -4.54 7.39
CA GLU A 32 13.77 -3.46 6.69
C GLU A 32 13.95 -2.12 7.40
N GLY A 33 13.78 -2.07 8.73
CA GLY A 33 14.02 -0.86 9.50
C GLY A 33 15.47 -0.36 9.42
N LEU A 34 16.44 -1.27 9.40
CA LEU A 34 17.86 -0.95 9.21
C LEU A 34 18.12 -0.35 7.83
N TYR A 35 17.56 -0.94 6.78
CA TYR A 35 17.72 -0.44 5.41
C TYR A 35 17.10 0.93 5.23
N LYS A 36 15.92 1.16 5.83
CA LYS A 36 15.31 2.48 5.86
C LYS A 36 16.23 3.51 6.52
N LYS A 37 16.80 3.19 7.68
CA LYS A 37 17.75 4.08 8.37
C LYS A 37 19.04 4.31 7.58
N ALA A 38 19.57 3.29 6.92
CA ALA A 38 20.74 3.43 6.04
C ALA A 38 20.43 4.37 4.86
N SER A 39 19.26 4.21 4.23
CA SER A 39 18.80 5.08 3.15
C SER A 39 18.59 6.52 3.61
N GLU A 40 18.03 6.74 4.81
CA GLU A 40 17.90 8.07 5.40
C GLU A 40 19.29 8.70 5.61
N LEU A 41 20.24 7.96 6.19
CA LEU A 41 21.60 8.45 6.45
C LEU A 41 22.35 8.81 5.16
N VAL A 42 22.23 7.97 4.13
CA VAL A 42 22.74 8.23 2.78
C VAL A 42 22.10 9.48 2.17
N THR A 43 20.88 9.85 2.56
CA THR A 43 20.19 11.07 2.09
C THR A 43 20.65 12.30 2.83
N GLU A 44 20.74 12.20 4.15
CA GLU A 44 20.99 13.36 5.01
C GLU A 44 22.48 13.72 5.07
N CYS A 45 23.36 12.73 4.96
CA CYS A 45 24.79 12.92 5.22
C CYS A 45 25.69 12.63 4.01
N ASP A 46 25.13 12.21 2.87
CA ASP A 46 25.88 11.88 1.65
C ASP A 46 27.06 10.91 1.93
N VAL A 47 26.73 9.78 2.57
CA VAL A 47 27.72 8.79 3.03
C VAL A 47 27.66 7.49 2.24
N ASP A 48 28.83 6.89 2.02
CA ASP A 48 28.98 5.53 1.53
C ASP A 48 28.60 4.51 2.62
N ILE A 49 27.71 3.56 2.30
CA ILE A 49 27.29 2.51 3.24
C ILE A 49 27.25 1.14 2.55
N GLY A 50 27.81 0.12 3.20
CA GLY A 50 27.61 -1.29 2.86
C GLY A 50 27.09 -2.10 4.03
N ILE A 51 26.03 -2.86 3.82
CA ILE A 51 25.43 -3.78 4.80
C ILE A 51 25.29 -5.15 4.15
N MET A 52 25.77 -6.18 4.83
CA MET A 52 25.60 -7.57 4.42
C MET A 52 25.16 -8.41 5.61
N MET A 53 24.16 -9.27 5.40
CA MET A 53 23.58 -10.08 6.46
C MET A 53 22.97 -11.37 5.91
N ILE A 54 23.15 -12.48 6.63
CA ILE A 54 22.56 -13.77 6.30
C ILE A 54 21.35 -13.99 7.20
N SER A 55 20.20 -14.30 6.60
CA SER A 55 19.00 -14.63 7.36
C SER A 55 19.15 -15.94 8.14
N PRO A 56 18.34 -16.16 9.20
CA PRO A 56 18.29 -17.46 9.87
C PRO A 56 17.96 -18.64 8.94
N ALA A 57 17.37 -18.36 7.76
CA ALA A 57 17.08 -19.33 6.71
C ALA A 57 18.26 -19.55 5.73
N GLY A 58 19.43 -18.97 5.99
CA GLY A 58 20.62 -19.08 5.15
C GLY A 58 20.62 -18.19 3.90
N LYS A 59 19.61 -17.34 3.70
CA LYS A 59 19.51 -16.45 2.54
C LYS A 59 20.30 -15.15 2.77
N PRO A 60 21.21 -14.75 1.87
CA PRO A 60 21.92 -13.48 1.98
C PRO A 60 21.01 -12.30 1.64
N HIS A 61 21.25 -11.18 2.32
CA HIS A 61 20.63 -9.90 2.07
C HIS A 61 21.68 -8.80 2.19
N SER A 62 21.56 -7.77 1.35
CA SER A 62 22.48 -6.65 1.38
C SER A 62 21.82 -5.32 1.05
N PHE A 63 22.50 -4.25 1.44
CA PHE A 63 22.22 -2.86 1.06
C PHE A 63 23.56 -2.19 0.79
N PHE A 64 23.70 -1.53 -0.35
CA PHE A 64 24.92 -0.83 -0.74
C PHE A 64 24.58 0.50 -1.37
N HIS A 65 25.36 1.52 -1.02
CA HIS A 65 25.38 2.82 -1.67
C HIS A 65 26.81 3.36 -1.64
N PRO A 66 27.36 3.87 -2.75
CA PRO A 66 26.72 4.08 -4.06
C PRO A 66 26.50 2.79 -4.85
N THR A 67 27.51 1.92 -4.93
CA THR A 67 27.43 0.61 -5.58
C THR A 67 28.21 -0.43 -4.78
N VAL A 68 27.97 -1.71 -5.05
CA VAL A 68 28.72 -2.80 -4.41
C VAL A 68 30.22 -2.66 -4.68
N ASP A 69 30.60 -2.47 -5.94
CA ASP A 69 32.00 -2.38 -6.35
C ASP A 69 32.70 -1.17 -5.74
N ALA A 70 32.01 -0.03 -5.63
CA ALA A 70 32.53 1.16 -4.97
C ALA A 70 32.88 0.89 -3.51
N ILE A 71 31.95 0.27 -2.78
CA ILE A 71 32.15 -0.07 -1.37
C ILE A 71 33.26 -1.10 -1.21
N ILE A 72 33.31 -2.14 -2.04
CA ILE A 72 34.37 -3.15 -2.00
C ILE A 72 35.73 -2.52 -2.30
N SER A 73 35.82 -1.69 -3.34
CA SER A 73 37.06 -1.03 -3.74
C SER A 73 37.59 -0.12 -2.63
N ARG A 74 36.70 0.66 -1.99
CA ARG A 74 37.06 1.51 -0.84
C ARG A 74 37.40 0.70 0.42
N PHE A 75 36.76 -0.44 0.63
CA PHE A 75 37.12 -1.35 1.72
C PHE A 75 38.53 -1.94 1.54
N GLN A 76 38.90 -2.27 0.29
CA GLN A 76 40.23 -2.78 -0.05
C GLN A 76 41.31 -1.68 -0.03
N ASN A 77 40.97 -0.46 -0.45
CA ASN A 77 41.84 0.72 -0.40
C ASN A 77 41.08 1.90 0.24
N PRO A 78 41.24 2.14 1.55
CA PRO A 78 40.52 3.19 2.27
C PRO A 78 40.77 4.61 1.74
N ASP A 79 41.94 4.85 1.16
CA ASP A 79 42.33 6.14 0.58
C ASP A 79 41.78 6.35 -0.85
N MET A 80 41.13 5.34 -1.43
CA MET A 80 40.55 5.43 -2.76
C MET A 80 39.34 6.38 -2.72
N GLN A 81 39.45 7.49 -3.43
CA GLN A 81 38.31 8.36 -3.70
C GLN A 81 37.48 7.80 -4.85
N LEU A 82 36.16 7.85 -4.69
CA LEU A 82 35.21 7.50 -5.73
C LEU A 82 35.34 8.46 -6.92
N SER A 83 35.28 7.91 -8.14
CA SER A 83 35.31 8.76 -9.33
C SER A 83 34.05 9.61 -9.40
N GLN A 84 34.21 10.86 -9.85
CA GLN A 84 33.12 11.82 -9.96
C GLN A 84 31.99 11.34 -10.89
N GLY A 85 32.30 10.45 -11.84
CA GLY A 85 31.32 9.79 -12.71
C GLY A 85 30.40 8.83 -11.97
N ILE A 86 30.93 7.94 -11.11
CA ILE A 86 30.11 7.02 -10.31
C ILE A 86 29.18 7.81 -9.38
N HIS A 87 29.70 8.89 -8.79
CA HIS A 87 28.90 9.78 -7.96
C HIS A 87 27.73 10.40 -8.73
N LEU A 88 27.97 10.92 -9.95
CA LEU A 88 26.93 11.51 -10.78
C LEU A 88 25.88 10.48 -11.25
N ASP A 89 26.32 9.27 -11.61
CA ASP A 89 25.41 8.18 -12.01
C ASP A 89 24.51 7.76 -10.85
N THR A 90 25.05 7.68 -9.63
CA THR A 90 24.28 7.33 -8.44
C THR A 90 23.30 8.42 -8.02
N ILE A 91 23.69 9.70 -8.12
CA ILE A 91 22.76 10.83 -7.94
C ILE A 91 21.63 10.76 -8.97
N THR A 92 21.94 10.50 -10.23
CA THR A 92 20.96 10.42 -11.32
C THR A 92 19.97 9.28 -11.08
N ALA A 93 20.47 8.09 -10.76
CA ALA A 93 19.64 6.93 -10.43
C ALA A 93 18.76 7.21 -9.21
N ARG A 94 19.31 7.86 -8.18
CA ARG A 94 18.59 8.25 -6.97
C ARG A 94 17.46 9.23 -7.26
N ASN A 95 17.73 10.26 -8.05
CA ASN A 95 16.73 11.24 -8.46
C ASN A 95 15.58 10.56 -9.20
N LYS A 96 15.90 9.58 -10.06
CA LYS A 96 14.88 8.80 -10.76
C LYS A 96 14.03 7.93 -9.81
N VAL A 97 14.65 7.29 -8.83
CA VAL A 97 13.93 6.52 -7.80
C VAL A 97 13.00 7.42 -6.98
N ASN A 98 13.46 8.60 -6.59
CA ASN A 98 12.64 9.57 -5.85
C ASN A 98 11.47 10.08 -6.71
N GLU A 99 11.69 10.38 -7.98
CA GLU A 99 10.63 10.75 -8.93
C GLU A 99 9.57 9.66 -9.05
N LEU A 100 9.99 8.40 -9.21
CA LEU A 100 9.08 7.26 -9.29
C LEU A 100 8.30 7.05 -7.98
N LYS A 101 8.96 7.25 -6.84
CA LYS A 101 8.31 7.15 -5.53
C LYS A 101 7.22 8.21 -5.36
N ASN A 102 7.50 9.46 -5.71
CA ASN A 102 6.51 10.54 -5.63
C ASN A 102 5.29 10.24 -6.52
N ARG A 103 5.52 9.74 -7.74
CA ARG A 103 4.42 9.33 -8.64
C ARG A 103 3.61 8.16 -8.08
N LEU A 104 4.24 7.23 -7.37
CA LEU A 104 3.54 6.12 -6.73
C LEU A 104 2.66 6.63 -5.58
N GLU A 105 3.15 7.57 -4.78
CA GLU A 105 2.36 8.21 -3.71
C GLU A 105 1.16 8.99 -4.27
N GLU A 106 1.31 9.68 -5.41
CA GLU A 106 0.18 10.33 -6.10
C GLU A 106 -0.90 9.34 -6.56
N LEU A 107 -0.49 8.18 -7.08
CA LEU A 107 -1.42 7.14 -7.54
C LEU A 107 -2.18 6.48 -6.39
N ASP A 108 -1.52 6.26 -5.25
CA ASP A 108 -2.12 5.66 -4.04
C ASP A 108 -3.28 6.53 -3.51
N VAL A 109 -3.09 7.85 -3.47
CA VAL A 109 -4.14 8.82 -3.08
C VAL A 109 -5.35 8.76 -4.02
N VAL A 110 -5.09 8.62 -5.32
CA VAL A 110 -6.17 8.51 -6.32
C VAL A 110 -6.91 7.18 -6.17
N GLU A 111 -6.17 6.08 -5.97
CA GLU A 111 -6.74 4.76 -5.77
C GLU A 111 -7.66 4.73 -4.54
N ASP A 112 -7.20 5.24 -3.40
CA ASP A 112 -8.00 5.35 -2.17
C ASP A 112 -9.28 6.17 -2.39
N ALA A 113 -9.18 7.31 -3.08
CA ALA A 113 -10.34 8.15 -3.40
C ALA A 113 -11.33 7.43 -4.33
N THR A 114 -10.85 6.64 -5.29
CA THR A 114 -11.71 5.84 -6.16
C THR A 114 -12.39 4.70 -5.41
N ILE A 115 -11.67 3.96 -4.56
CA ILE A 115 -12.22 2.88 -3.74
C ILE A 115 -13.34 3.44 -2.86
N ALA A 116 -13.07 4.53 -2.12
CA ALA A 116 -14.07 5.17 -1.26
C ALA A 116 -15.34 5.57 -2.03
N ARG A 117 -15.17 6.09 -3.25
CA ARG A 117 -16.30 6.46 -4.11
C ARG A 117 -17.10 5.23 -4.57
N THR A 118 -16.43 4.19 -5.03
CA THR A 118 -17.10 2.95 -5.50
C THR A 118 -17.85 2.27 -4.37
N THR A 119 -17.22 2.14 -3.19
CA THR A 119 -17.87 1.57 -2.00
C THR A 119 -19.09 2.38 -1.55
N PHE A 120 -19.06 3.71 -1.68
CA PHE A 120 -20.23 4.54 -1.42
C PHE A 120 -21.38 4.26 -2.40
N TYR A 121 -21.07 4.15 -3.70
CA TYR A 121 -22.08 3.81 -4.70
C TYR A 121 -22.66 2.40 -4.47
N ASP A 122 -21.84 1.42 -4.14
CA ASP A 122 -22.29 0.05 -3.83
C ASP A 122 -23.25 0.05 -2.63
N GLN A 123 -22.90 0.76 -1.55
CA GLN A 123 -23.78 0.91 -0.38
C GLN A 123 -25.10 1.61 -0.73
N VAL A 124 -25.09 2.65 -1.56
CA VAL A 124 -26.30 3.35 -1.97
C VAL A 124 -27.19 2.47 -2.85
N VAL A 125 -26.61 1.64 -3.71
CA VAL A 125 -27.34 0.65 -4.53
C VAL A 125 -27.97 -0.43 -3.66
N GLU A 126 -27.22 -0.94 -2.68
CA GLU A 126 -27.68 -1.97 -1.74
C GLU A 126 -28.81 -1.45 -0.83
N ILE A 127 -28.69 -0.22 -0.29
CA ILE A 127 -29.73 0.44 0.51
C ILE A 127 -30.99 0.70 -0.33
N ARG A 128 -30.85 1.12 -1.60
CA ARG A 128 -32.00 1.33 -2.50
C ARG A 128 -32.71 0.03 -2.89
N GLN A 129 -31.97 -1.08 -3.05
CA GLN A 129 -32.57 -2.39 -3.31
C GLN A 129 -33.25 -2.98 -2.07
N ILE A 130 -32.84 -2.67 -0.84
CA ILE A 130 -33.53 -3.22 0.33
C ILE A 130 -34.83 -2.45 0.61
N GLY A 131 -34.83 -1.12 0.49
CA GLY A 131 -35.98 -0.29 0.87
C GLY A 131 -37.18 -0.29 -0.09
N TRP A 132 -36.97 -0.48 -1.40
CA TRP A 132 -38.08 -0.45 -2.37
C TRP A 132 -38.88 -1.75 -2.40
N TRP A 133 -38.22 -2.90 -2.32
CA TRP A 133 -38.88 -4.21 -2.40
C TRP A 133 -39.61 -4.58 -1.10
N GLU A 134 -39.07 -4.21 0.08
CA GLU A 134 -39.77 -4.39 1.37
C GLU A 134 -41.07 -3.57 1.49
N SER A 135 -41.16 -2.44 0.77
CA SER A 135 -42.35 -1.58 0.78
C SER A 135 -43.47 -2.10 -0.14
N ILE A 136 -43.14 -2.90 -1.16
CA ILE A 136 -44.13 -3.49 -2.09
C ILE A 136 -44.89 -4.64 -1.43
N GLU A 137 -44.24 -5.40 -0.54
CA GLU A 137 -44.86 -6.54 0.16
C GLU A 137 -45.92 -6.13 1.20
N GLN A 138 -46.01 -4.84 1.54
CA GLN A 138 -46.97 -4.29 2.52
C GLN A 138 -48.18 -3.62 1.87
N LEU A 139 -48.27 -3.62 0.53
CA LEU A 139 -49.37 -2.98 -0.19
C LEU A 139 -50.67 -3.79 -0.04
N ASN A 140 -51.77 -3.11 0.25
CA ASN A 140 -53.09 -3.74 0.23
C ASN A 140 -53.61 -3.90 -1.21
N ALA A 141 -54.68 -4.68 -1.40
CA ALA A 141 -55.18 -5.04 -2.74
C ALA A 141 -55.55 -3.82 -3.62
N ASP A 142 -56.07 -2.75 -3.01
CA ASP A 142 -56.42 -1.53 -3.72
C ASP A 142 -55.17 -0.76 -4.16
N GLU A 143 -54.16 -0.70 -3.29
CA GLU A 143 -52.86 -0.07 -3.57
C GLU A 143 -52.05 -0.82 -4.63
N VAL A 144 -52.09 -2.16 -4.64
CA VAL A 144 -51.47 -2.98 -5.69
C VAL A 144 -52.07 -2.66 -7.05
N THR A 145 -53.40 -2.49 -7.13
CA THR A 145 -54.09 -2.18 -8.39
C THR A 145 -53.71 -0.79 -8.91
N ILE A 146 -53.58 0.21 -8.02
CA ILE A 146 -53.11 1.56 -8.37
C ILE A 146 -51.66 1.52 -8.85
N PHE A 147 -50.81 0.73 -8.20
CA PHE A 147 -49.41 0.58 -8.55
C PHE A 147 -49.22 -0.12 -9.91
N GLU A 148 -49.98 -1.19 -10.18
CA GLU A 148 -49.99 -1.86 -11.49
C GLU A 148 -50.44 -0.92 -12.62
N ALA A 149 -51.47 -0.11 -12.39
CA ALA A 149 -51.94 0.87 -13.36
C ALA A 149 -50.85 1.92 -13.68
N TRP A 150 -50.13 2.38 -12.65
CA TRP A 150 -49.03 3.33 -12.80
C TRP A 150 -47.83 2.73 -13.55
N LEU A 151 -47.45 1.48 -13.26
CA LEU A 151 -46.39 0.78 -13.98
C LEU A 151 -46.75 0.56 -15.45
N SER A 152 -47.99 0.21 -15.74
CA SER A 152 -48.48 0.02 -17.11
C SER A 152 -48.43 1.32 -17.92
N ASP A 153 -48.84 2.44 -17.32
CA ASP A 153 -48.75 3.77 -17.93
C ASP A 153 -47.30 4.20 -18.16
N THR A 154 -46.42 3.99 -17.18
CA THR A 154 -45.00 4.34 -17.28
C THR A 154 -44.29 3.50 -18.35
N CYS A 155 -44.55 2.19 -18.42
CA CYS A 155 -44.03 1.31 -19.46
C CYS A 155 -44.58 1.65 -20.85
N SER A 156 -45.81 2.15 -20.94
CA SER A 156 -46.37 2.65 -22.21
C SER A 156 -45.69 3.94 -22.64
N LYS A 157 -45.48 4.90 -21.72
CA LYS A 157 -44.75 6.16 -21.98
C LYS A 157 -43.30 5.94 -22.40
N MET A 158 -42.61 4.98 -21.79
CA MET A 158 -41.25 4.59 -22.19
C MET A 158 -41.23 3.96 -23.58
N ARG A 159 -42.20 3.09 -23.90
CA ARG A 159 -42.33 2.50 -25.25
C ARG A 159 -42.64 3.54 -26.33
N HIS A 160 -43.40 4.59 -26.00
CA HIS A 160 -43.65 5.69 -26.92
C HIS A 160 -42.42 6.60 -27.12
N HIS A 161 -41.59 6.80 -26.10
CA HIS A 161 -40.32 7.52 -26.24
C HIS A 161 -39.25 6.76 -27.01
N SER A 162 -39.34 5.43 -27.09
CA SER A 162 -38.37 4.60 -27.82
C SER A 162 -38.67 4.43 -29.32
N ASN A 163 -39.83 4.93 -29.80
CA ASN A 163 -40.25 4.87 -31.20
C ASN A 163 -40.19 6.24 -31.92
N HIS A 164 -39.48 7.20 -31.35
CA HIS A 164 -39.08 8.46 -31.98
C HIS A 164 -37.56 8.61 -31.92
#